data_AF-A0A5R2N358-F1
#
_entry.id   AF-A0A5R2N358-F1
#
_cell.length_a   1.000
_cell.length_b   1.000
_cell.length_c   1.000
_cell.angle_alpha   90.00
_cell.angle_beta   90.00
_cell.angle_gamma   90.00
#
_symmetry.space_group_name_H-M   'P 1'
#
loop_
_entity.id
_entity.type
_entity.pdbx_description
1 polymer ?
#
loop_
_entity_poly.entity_id
_entity_poly.type
_entity_poly.pdbx_seq_one_letter_code
_entity_poly.pdbx_strand_id
1 'polypeptide(L)'
;MHFGVADYAASNKARTVNIGGLNPDYPGDQWHFALSRMTVACRAYGLRAIDGPFGDFSDPEGYKAAARRAAALGIEGKWAIHPSQIALANDVFSPPEKEVTRARRILEVLKEAEAQGKGAAALDGKMIDAASERMARNVLVVNDAIERAGQLN
;
A
#
# COMPACT_ATOMS: atom_id res chain seq x y z
N MET A 1 -12.53 0.66 -5.45
CA MET A 1 -12.35 1.40 -6.72
C MET A 1 -11.04 0.95 -7.33
N HIS A 2 -10.99 0.78 -8.65
CA HIS A 2 -9.79 0.38 -9.38
C HIS A 2 -9.28 1.52 -10.25
N PHE A 3 -7.97 1.75 -10.27
CA PHE A 3 -7.34 2.74 -11.15
C PHE A 3 -7.04 2.14 -12.52
N GLY A 4 -7.96 2.27 -13.48
CA GLY A 4 -7.77 1.81 -14.87
C GLY A 4 -6.76 2.67 -15.63
N VAL A 5 -5.46 2.48 -15.40
CA VAL A 5 -4.39 3.39 -15.85
C VAL A 5 -4.33 3.60 -17.36
N ALA A 6 -4.58 2.56 -18.17
CA ALA A 6 -4.51 2.67 -19.64
C ALA A 6 -5.65 3.53 -20.20
N ASP A 7 -6.90 3.25 -19.82
CA ASP A 7 -8.05 4.04 -20.25
C ASP A 7 -8.03 5.44 -19.64
N TYR A 8 -7.52 5.60 -18.42
CA TYR A 8 -7.25 6.90 -17.82
C TYR A 8 -6.24 7.69 -18.67
N ALA A 9 -5.13 7.07 -19.08
CA ALA A 9 -4.13 7.70 -19.94
C ALA A 9 -4.75 8.10 -21.30
N ALA A 10 -5.54 7.22 -21.92
CA ALA A 10 -6.23 7.48 -23.17
C ALA A 10 -7.22 8.66 -23.04
N SER A 11 -8.04 8.67 -21.98
CA SER A 11 -9.00 9.74 -21.69
C SER A 11 -8.34 11.11 -21.51
N ASN A 12 -7.20 11.14 -20.81
CA ASN A 12 -6.43 12.36 -20.61
C ASN A 12 -5.52 12.73 -21.80
N LYS A 13 -5.49 11.90 -22.85
CA LYS A 13 -4.54 12.02 -23.98
C LYS A 13 -3.09 12.11 -23.49
N ALA A 14 -2.76 11.38 -22.44
CA ALA A 14 -1.41 11.30 -21.90
C ALA A 14 -0.48 10.66 -22.95
N ARG A 15 0.77 11.14 -23.03
CA ARG A 15 1.77 10.65 -23.99
C ARG A 15 2.39 9.35 -23.52
N THR A 16 1.68 8.25 -23.72
CA THR A 16 2.17 6.88 -23.49
C THR A 16 1.40 5.91 -24.40
N VAL A 17 2.04 4.81 -24.78
CA VAL A 17 1.41 3.67 -25.47
C VAL A 17 1.53 2.38 -24.65
N ASN A 18 2.01 2.50 -23.40
CA ASN A 18 2.17 1.39 -22.47
C ASN A 18 1.04 1.37 -21.45
N ILE A 19 0.68 0.17 -20.97
CA ILE A 19 -0.26 0.00 -19.86
C ILE A 19 0.52 0.20 -18.55
N GLY A 20 0.38 1.38 -17.94
CA GLY A 20 1.12 1.76 -16.74
C GLY A 20 2.58 2.12 -17.05
N GLY A 21 3.48 1.90 -16.09
CA GLY A 21 4.88 2.32 -16.18
C GLY A 21 5.06 3.84 -16.05
N LEU A 22 6.31 4.31 -16.01
CA LEU A 22 6.63 5.73 -15.96
C LEU A 22 7.09 6.21 -17.34
N ASN A 23 6.82 7.47 -17.65
CA ASN A 23 7.44 8.13 -18.79
C ASN A 23 8.80 8.70 -18.33
N PRO A 24 9.93 8.34 -18.98
CA PRO A 24 11.25 8.82 -18.58
C PRO A 24 11.43 10.35 -18.72
N ASP A 25 10.65 11.01 -19.57
CA ASP A 25 10.69 12.47 -19.75
C ASP A 25 9.87 13.22 -18.68
N TYR A 26 9.13 12.50 -17.82
CA TYR A 26 8.36 13.09 -16.73
C TYR A 26 9.13 12.98 -15.41
N PRO A 27 9.48 14.09 -14.75
CA PRO A 27 10.13 14.03 -13.45
C PRO A 27 9.15 13.48 -12.40
N GLY A 28 9.45 12.30 -11.87
CA GLY A 28 8.68 11.67 -10.80
C GLY A 28 7.60 10.69 -11.29
N ASP A 29 6.54 10.54 -10.49
CA ASP A 29 5.45 9.60 -10.81
C ASP A 29 4.28 10.32 -11.47
N GLN A 30 4.14 10.14 -12.79
CA GLN A 30 3.05 10.73 -13.58
C GLN A 30 1.65 10.30 -13.13
N TRP A 31 1.51 9.25 -12.32
CA TRP A 31 0.23 8.75 -11.81
C TRP A 31 -0.08 9.22 -10.39
N HIS A 32 0.86 9.89 -9.71
CA HIS A 32 0.75 10.24 -8.29
C HIS A 32 -0.55 10.97 -7.95
N PHE A 33 -0.92 11.98 -8.73
CA PHE A 33 -2.15 12.74 -8.48
C PHE A 33 -3.40 11.86 -8.55
N ALA A 34 -3.52 11.03 -9.60
CA ALA A 34 -4.70 10.20 -9.82
C ALA A 34 -4.84 9.13 -8.74
N LEU A 35 -3.73 8.45 -8.41
CA LEU A 35 -3.67 7.44 -7.35
C LEU A 35 -3.99 8.05 -5.98
N SER A 36 -3.33 9.15 -5.61
CA SER A 36 -3.58 9.83 -4.33
C SER A 36 -5.02 10.32 -4.21
N ARG A 37 -5.58 10.94 -5.26
CA ARG A 37 -6.97 11.40 -5.27
C ARG A 37 -7.96 10.24 -5.13
N MET A 38 -7.73 9.15 -5.85
CA MET A 38 -8.55 7.94 -5.74
C MET A 38 -8.49 7.37 -4.31
N THR A 39 -7.30 7.29 -3.71
CA THR A 39 -7.12 6.75 -2.37
C THR A 39 -7.84 7.60 -1.32
N VAL A 40 -7.70 8.93 -1.38
CA VAL A 40 -8.43 9.84 -0.47
C VAL A 40 -9.94 9.63 -0.58
N ALA A 41 -10.48 9.56 -1.80
CA ALA A 41 -11.90 9.30 -2.01
C ALA A 41 -12.32 7.93 -1.46
N CYS A 42 -11.54 6.87 -1.73
CA CYS A 42 -11.83 5.54 -1.24
C CYS A 42 -11.88 5.50 0.30
N ARG A 43 -10.88 6.09 0.96
CA ARG A 43 -10.81 6.14 2.43
C ARG A 43 -11.94 6.94 3.05
N ALA A 44 -12.33 8.06 2.44
CA ALA A 44 -13.44 8.88 2.91
C ALA A 44 -14.79 8.14 2.90
N TYR A 45 -14.96 7.18 1.97
CA TYR A 45 -16.22 6.44 1.79
C TYR A 45 -16.12 4.95 2.16
N GLY A 46 -15.09 4.55 2.90
CA GLY A 46 -14.94 3.16 3.37
C GLY A 46 -14.74 2.12 2.24
N LEU A 47 -14.21 2.56 1.09
CA LEU A 47 -13.92 1.71 -0.06
C LEU A 47 -12.44 1.30 -0.07
N ARG A 48 -12.16 0.14 -0.66
CA ARG A 48 -10.78 -0.29 -0.95
C ARG A 48 -10.27 0.39 -2.22
N ALA A 49 -9.11 1.04 -2.14
CA ALA A 49 -8.39 1.56 -3.30
C ALA A 49 -7.48 0.47 -3.87
N ILE A 50 -7.54 0.23 -5.18
CA ILE A 50 -6.80 -0.83 -5.86
C ILE A 50 -6.14 -0.26 -7.12
N ASP A 51 -4.83 -0.48 -7.27
CA ASP A 51 -4.08 -0.11 -8.47
C ASP A 51 -4.42 -1.07 -9.62
N GLY A 52 -4.40 -0.55 -10.85
CA GLY A 52 -4.81 -1.29 -12.03
C GLY A 52 -3.66 -2.04 -12.71
N PRO A 53 -3.79 -2.32 -14.02
CA PRO A 53 -2.89 -3.20 -14.74
C PRO A 53 -1.49 -2.62 -14.93
N PHE A 54 -0.52 -3.50 -15.15
CA PHE A 54 0.83 -3.18 -15.64
C PHE A 54 1.13 -4.13 -16.80
N GLY A 55 1.38 -3.55 -17.98
CA GLY A 55 1.37 -4.29 -19.25
C GLY A 55 2.62 -5.11 -19.54
N ASP A 56 3.77 -4.66 -19.04
CA ASP A 56 5.03 -5.34 -19.32
C ASP A 56 5.22 -6.53 -18.37
N PHE A 57 4.72 -7.71 -18.75
CA PHE A 57 4.88 -8.93 -17.97
C PHE A 57 6.32 -9.46 -17.97
N SER A 58 7.21 -8.93 -18.81
CA SER A 58 8.64 -9.26 -18.81
C SER A 58 9.45 -8.45 -17.80
N ASP A 59 8.85 -7.40 -17.22
CA ASP A 59 9.49 -6.51 -16.24
C ASP A 59 8.89 -6.67 -14.82
N PRO A 60 9.32 -7.68 -14.06
CA PRO A 60 8.86 -7.89 -12.69
C PRO A 60 9.30 -6.78 -11.73
N GLU A 61 10.43 -6.10 -12.00
CA GLU A 61 10.91 -5.02 -11.14
C GLU A 61 10.10 -3.74 -11.36
N GLY A 62 9.73 -3.42 -12.60
CA GLY A 62 8.81 -2.34 -12.90
C GLY A 62 7.43 -2.55 -12.28
N TYR A 63 6.90 -3.79 -12.33
CA TYR A 63 5.66 -4.16 -11.65
C TYR A 63 5.77 -3.90 -10.14
N LYS A 64 6.82 -4.44 -9.50
CA LYS A 64 7.05 -4.27 -8.05
C LYS A 64 7.26 -2.81 -7.67
N ALA A 65 7.97 -2.03 -8.49
CA ALA A 65 8.16 -0.61 -8.26
C ALA A 65 6.83 0.15 -8.32
N ALA A 66 5.97 -0.13 -9.30
CA ALA A 66 4.63 0.46 -9.37
C ALA A 66 3.76 0.06 -8.17
N ALA A 67 3.76 -1.23 -7.81
CA ALA A 67 3.03 -1.74 -6.66
C ALA A 67 3.49 -1.09 -5.35
N ARG A 68 4.81 -0.94 -5.13
CA ARG A 68 5.37 -0.32 -3.92
C ARG A 68 5.00 1.17 -3.82
N ARG A 69 5.01 1.91 -4.94
CA ARG A 69 4.54 3.30 -4.96
C ARG A 69 3.06 3.40 -4.60
N ALA A 70 2.22 2.49 -5.12
CA ALA A 70 0.81 2.42 -4.76
C ALA A 70 0.60 2.07 -3.27
N ALA A 71 1.28 1.03 -2.77
CA ALA A 71 1.20 0.60 -1.37
C ALA A 71 1.59 1.73 -0.40
N ALA A 72 2.62 2.52 -0.73
CA ALA A 72 3.05 3.67 0.06
C ALA A 72 1.97 4.76 0.19
N LEU A 73 1.02 4.84 -0.74
CA LEU A 73 -0.13 5.76 -0.67
C LEU A 73 -1.30 5.20 0.14
N GLY A 74 -1.24 3.95 0.59
CA GLY A 74 -2.33 3.26 1.28
C GLY A 74 -3.30 2.55 0.33
N ILE A 75 -2.88 2.22 -0.90
CA ILE A 75 -3.60 1.34 -1.83
C ILE A 75 -3.42 -0.12 -1.36
N GLU A 76 -4.48 -0.92 -1.45
CA GLU A 76 -4.54 -2.26 -0.80
C GLU A 76 -4.23 -3.43 -1.74
N GLY A 77 -3.98 -3.16 -3.02
CA GLY A 77 -3.69 -4.21 -3.98
C GLY A 77 -3.43 -3.67 -5.37
N LYS A 78 -3.03 -4.58 -6.27
CA LYS A 78 -2.80 -4.30 -7.69
C LYS A 78 -3.34 -5.43 -8.55
N TRP A 79 -3.84 -5.11 -9.74
CA TRP A 79 -4.26 -6.13 -10.71
C TRP A 79 -3.08 -7.03 -11.13
N ALA A 80 -3.36 -8.32 -11.28
CA ALA A 80 -2.53 -9.27 -12.01
C ALA A 80 -3.24 -9.62 -13.31
N ILE A 81 -2.67 -9.21 -14.45
CA ILE A 81 -3.20 -9.54 -15.79
C ILE A 81 -2.42 -10.68 -16.46
N HIS A 82 -1.37 -11.15 -15.79
CA HIS A 82 -0.58 -12.32 -16.16
C HIS A 82 -0.28 -13.13 -14.89
N PRO A 83 -0.25 -14.49 -14.92
CA PRO A 83 -0.03 -15.31 -13.74
C PRO A 83 1.24 -14.97 -12.94
N SER A 84 2.33 -14.56 -13.63
CA SER A 84 3.59 -14.17 -12.98
C SER A 84 3.44 -12.97 -12.02
N GLN A 85 2.40 -12.16 -12.18
CA GLN A 85 2.18 -10.96 -11.36
C GLN A 85 1.51 -11.27 -10.01
N ILE A 86 0.89 -12.45 -9.86
CA ILE A 86 0.15 -12.82 -8.64
C ILE A 86 1.09 -12.83 -7.44
N ALA A 87 2.21 -13.55 -7.54
CA ALA A 87 3.19 -13.62 -6.46
C ALA A 87 3.82 -12.25 -6.15
N LEU A 88 4.04 -11.42 -7.17
CA LEU A 88 4.60 -10.08 -7.02
C LEU A 88 3.65 -9.13 -6.28
N ALA A 89 2.35 -9.19 -6.60
CA ALA A 89 1.34 -8.42 -5.89
C ALA A 89 1.23 -8.88 -4.43
N ASN A 90 1.12 -10.19 -4.20
CA ASN A 90 1.02 -10.74 -2.86
C ASN A 90 2.23 -10.37 -2.00
N ASP A 91 3.44 -10.44 -2.54
CA ASP A 91 4.67 -10.03 -1.84
C ASP A 91 4.62 -8.55 -1.42
N VAL A 92 4.26 -7.64 -2.33
CA VAL A 92 4.29 -6.19 -2.06
C VAL A 92 3.18 -5.74 -1.12
N PHE A 93 1.98 -6.32 -1.23
CA PHE A 93 0.83 -5.91 -0.42
C PHE A 93 0.66 -6.72 0.88
N SER A 94 1.50 -7.73 1.10
CA SER A 94 1.64 -8.37 2.42
C SER A 94 2.59 -7.53 3.29
N PRO A 95 2.20 -7.19 4.53
CA PRO A 95 3.10 -6.49 5.45
C PRO A 95 4.39 -7.29 5.70
N PRO A 96 5.58 -6.68 5.56
CA PRO A 96 6.83 -7.33 5.93
C PRO A 96 6.88 -7.67 7.42
N GLU A 97 7.49 -8.80 7.79
CA GLU A 97 7.59 -9.25 9.20
C GLU A 97 8.19 -8.18 10.14
N LYS A 98 9.15 -7.40 9.65
CA LYS A 98 9.75 -6.27 10.40
C LYS A 98 8.72 -5.18 10.76
N GLU A 99 7.74 -4.94 9.88
CA GLU A 99 6.69 -3.94 10.10
C GLU A 99 5.64 -4.49 11.07
N VAL A 100 5.29 -5.76 10.94
CA VAL A 100 4.40 -6.47 11.87
C VAL A 100 5.00 -6.49 13.29
N THR A 101 6.28 -6.86 13.41
CA THR A 101 7.01 -6.87 14.68
C THR A 101 7.04 -5.48 15.31
N ARG A 102 7.38 -4.45 14.52
CA ARG A 102 7.38 -3.06 15.01
C ARG A 102 5.98 -2.61 15.44
N ALA A 103 4.94 -2.95 14.68
CA ALA A 103 3.56 -2.61 15.01
C ALA A 103 3.13 -3.22 16.35
N ARG A 104 3.43 -4.51 16.59
CA ARG A 104 3.18 -5.17 17.89
C ARG A 104 3.89 -4.43 19.03
N ARG A 105 5.17 -4.07 18.83
CA ARG A 105 5.96 -3.34 19.83
C ARG A 105 5.41 -1.95 20.16
N ILE A 106 4.91 -1.22 19.16
CA ILE A 106 4.26 0.09 19.36
C ILE A 106 3.06 -0.05 20.29
N LEU A 107 2.21 -1.06 20.07
CA LEU A 107 1.01 -1.28 20.90
C LEU A 107 1.36 -1.66 22.34
N GLU A 108 2.39 -2.49 22.53
CA GLU A 108 2.89 -2.84 23.87
C GLU A 108 3.36 -1.60 24.65
N VAL A 109 4.24 -0.80 24.05
CA VAL A 109 4.83 0.37 24.71
C VAL A 109 3.77 1.44 25.01
N LEU A 110 2.81 1.64 24.11
CA LEU A 110 1.71 2.58 24.37
C LEU A 110 0.79 2.10 25.48
N LYS A 111 0.51 0.79 25.56
CA LYS A 111 -0.27 0.21 26.66
C LYS A 111 0.42 0.40 28.02
N GLU A 112 1.74 0.23 28.08
CA GLU A 112 2.54 0.49 29.28
C GLU A 112 2.49 1.97 29.70
N ALA A 113 2.57 2.88 28.72
CA ALA A 113 2.48 4.32 28.95
C ALA A 113 1.09 4.76 29.43
N GLU A 114 0.03 4.21 28.84
CA GLU A 114 -1.36 4.45 29.23
C GLU A 114 -1.61 4.02 30.68
N ALA A 115 -1.09 2.85 31.10
CA ALA A 115 -1.17 2.38 32.49
C ALA A 115 -0.46 3.32 33.50
N GLN A 116 0.46 4.16 33.03
CA GLN A 116 1.14 5.20 33.81
C GLN A 116 0.48 6.58 33.68
N GLY A 117 -0.67 6.69 33.01
CA GLY A 117 -1.38 7.95 32.76
C GLY A 117 -0.72 8.86 31.72
N LYS A 118 0.09 8.30 30.80
CA LYS A 118 0.78 9.05 29.74
C LYS A 118 0.12 8.82 28.38
N GLY A 119 -0.06 9.88 27.59
CA GLY A 119 -0.61 9.80 26.22
C GLY A 119 0.41 9.56 25.11
N ALA A 120 1.70 9.50 25.44
CA ALA A 120 2.79 9.26 24.51
C ALA A 120 3.95 8.53 25.18
N ALA A 121 4.78 7.87 24.39
CA ALA A 121 5.97 7.14 24.82
C ALA A 121 7.13 7.31 23.84
N ALA A 122 8.31 6.80 24.20
CA ALA A 122 9.46 6.72 23.31
C ALA A 122 9.75 5.26 22.96
N LEU A 123 9.94 4.97 21.66
CA LEU A 123 10.39 3.69 21.15
C LEU A 123 11.49 3.93 20.11
N ASP A 124 12.67 3.32 20.31
CA ASP A 124 13.85 3.51 19.46
C ASP A 124 14.24 4.99 19.26
N GLY A 125 14.11 5.80 20.32
CA GLY A 125 14.40 7.23 20.28
C GLY A 125 13.36 8.08 19.53
N LYS A 126 12.22 7.50 19.12
CA LYS A 126 11.12 8.22 18.45
C LYS A 126 9.88 8.26 19.34
N MET A 127 9.20 9.40 19.32
CA MET A 127 7.91 9.55 19.99
C MET A 127 6.85 8.70 19.28
N ILE A 128 6.04 8.01 20.08
CA ILE A 128 4.85 7.29 19.65
C ILE A 128 3.64 7.75 20.47
N ASP A 129 2.48 7.75 19.85
CA ASP A 129 1.23 8.31 20.36
C ASP A 129 -0.01 7.57 19.79
N ALA A 130 -1.20 8.10 20.03
CA ALA A 130 -2.45 7.55 19.49
C ALA A 130 -2.49 7.50 17.94
N ALA A 131 -1.80 8.38 17.23
CA ALA A 131 -1.69 8.28 15.77
C ALA A 131 -0.82 7.07 15.37
N SER A 132 0.29 6.87 16.09
CA SER A 132 1.18 5.72 15.94
C SER A 132 0.45 4.40 16.22
N GLU A 133 -0.41 4.37 17.23
CA GLU A 133 -1.27 3.22 17.54
C GLU A 133 -2.17 2.85 16.36
N ARG A 134 -2.86 3.83 15.77
CA ARG A 134 -3.74 3.61 14.62
C ARG A 134 -2.98 3.08 13.41
N MET A 135 -1.79 3.62 13.14
CA MET A 135 -0.93 3.11 12.07
C MET A 135 -0.49 1.66 12.32
N ALA A 136 -0.08 1.33 13.55
CA ALA A 136 0.30 -0.04 13.93
C ALA A 136 -0.88 -1.02 13.77
N ARG A 137 -2.08 -0.64 14.23
CA ARG A 137 -3.29 -1.46 14.07
C ARG A 137 -3.61 -1.72 12.60
N ASN A 138 -3.46 -0.73 11.71
CA ASN A 138 -3.70 -0.93 10.27
C ASN A 138 -2.80 -2.03 9.69
N VAL A 139 -1.53 -2.10 10.09
CA VAL A 139 -0.60 -3.15 9.66
C VAL A 139 -1.07 -4.52 10.14
N LEU A 140 -1.41 -4.64 11.43
CA LEU A 140 -1.83 -5.92 12.01
C LEU A 140 -3.16 -6.42 11.46
N VAL A 141 -4.12 -5.53 11.17
CA VAL A 141 -5.41 -5.92 10.56
C VAL A 141 -5.20 -6.63 9.23
N VAL A 142 -4.27 -6.16 8.40
CA VAL A 142 -3.94 -6.78 7.12
C VAL A 142 -3.22 -8.11 7.33
N ASN A 143 -2.22 -8.15 8.21
CA ASN A 143 -1.49 -9.37 8.55
C ASN A 143 -2.43 -10.49 9.04
N ASP A 144 -3.29 -10.18 10.02
CA ASP A 144 -4.23 -11.14 10.61
C ASP A 144 -5.24 -11.65 9.57
N ALA A 145 -5.64 -10.81 8.60
CA ALA A 145 -6.49 -11.23 7.50
C ALA A 145 -5.79 -12.25 6.59
N ILE A 146 -4.50 -12.04 6.30
CA ILE A 146 -3.68 -12.96 5.50
C ILE A 146 -3.45 -14.28 6.24
N GLU A 147 -3.07 -14.23 7.52
CA GLU A 147 -2.86 -15.42 8.35
C GLU A 147 -4.13 -16.29 8.42
N ARG A 148 -5.29 -15.67 8.65
CA ARG A 148 -6.59 -16.38 8.65
C ARG A 148 -6.90 -17.01 7.30
N ALA A 149 -6.62 -16.32 6.19
CA ALA A 149 -6.83 -16.88 4.86
C ALA A 149 -5.89 -18.07 4.59
N GLY A 150 -4.66 -18.02 5.10
CA GLY A 150 -3.69 -19.12 5.01
C GLY A 150 -4.08 -20.37 5.79
N GLN A 151 -4.79 -20.22 6.92
CA GLN A 151 -5.26 -21.34 7.75
C GLN A 151 -6.48 -22.09 7.17
N LEU A 152 -7.18 -21.48 6.21
CA LEU A 152 -8.37 -22.04 5.56
C LEU A 152 -8.06 -22.87 4.30
N ASN A 153 -6.80 -22.90 3.86
CA ASN A 153 -6.30 -23.67 2.73
C ASN A 153 -5.46 -24.86 3.20
#